data_AF-A0A7S1IAC7-F1
#
_entry.id   AF-A0A7S1IAC7-F1
#
_cell.length_a   1.000
_cell.length_b   1.000
_cell.length_c   1.000
_cell.angle_alpha   90.00
_cell.angle_beta   90.00
_cell.angle_gamma   90.00
#
_symmetry.space_group_name_H-M   'P 1'
#
loop_
_entity.id
_entity.type
_entity.pdbx_description
1 polymer ?
#
loop_
_entity_poly.entity_id
_entity_poly.type
_entity_poly.pdbx_seq_one_letter_code
_entity_poly.pdbx_strand_id
1 'polypeptide(L)'
;MALAGGLAEQCGYLVTVCTEQRYKSFVRGLSQVSKGGIQFRPIGGDTTTRIEEPVAQWAMSCHTEFMQMVMLGSAEAEFMQSEPAVVHWAQTMRPDCLVFGFTMGSIALTVHEALGIPIVGLILQPTCIPSAAYPPVVPIETHHLPLLDRLEERFCTHSAHSTLKNVIDNGLGLGLIAPL
;
A
#
# COMPACT_ATOMS: atom_id res chain seq x y z
N MET A 1 -0.50 -11.91 4.96
CA MET A 1 -1.13 -13.24 5.19
C MET A 1 -0.62 -13.99 6.41
N ALA A 2 0.69 -13.98 6.70
CA ALA A 2 1.22 -14.63 7.91
C ALA A 2 0.50 -14.19 9.20
N LEU A 3 0.23 -12.88 9.35
CA LEU A 3 -0.56 -12.35 10.48
C LEU A 3 -1.97 -12.97 10.56
N ALA A 4 -2.72 -12.97 9.46
CA ALA A 4 -4.07 -13.52 9.42
C ALA A 4 -4.09 -15.01 9.81
N GLY A 5 -3.14 -15.79 9.28
CA GLY A 5 -2.95 -17.19 9.68
C GLY A 5 -2.62 -17.34 11.17
N GLY A 6 -1.71 -16.52 11.69
CA GLY A 6 -1.37 -16.52 13.12
C GLY A 6 -2.56 -16.21 14.02
N LEU A 7 -3.34 -15.17 13.70
CA LEU A 7 -4.55 -14.81 14.47
C LEU A 7 -5.61 -15.91 14.44
N ALA A 8 -5.83 -16.54 13.28
CA ALA A 8 -6.81 -17.63 13.18
C ALA A 8 -6.34 -18.91 13.90
N GLU A 9 -5.08 -19.30 13.74
CA GLU A 9 -4.55 -20.58 14.24
C GLU A 9 -4.19 -20.53 15.73
N GLN A 10 -3.62 -19.42 16.19
CA GLN A 10 -3.17 -19.27 17.58
C GLN A 10 -4.27 -18.72 18.47
N CYS A 11 -5.01 -17.71 17.99
CA CYS A 11 -6.02 -17.01 18.78
C CYS A 11 -7.46 -17.49 18.51
N GLY A 12 -7.68 -18.34 17.49
CA GLY A 12 -9.02 -18.82 17.14
C GLY A 12 -9.91 -17.73 16.52
N TYR A 13 -9.33 -16.66 15.99
CA TYR A 13 -10.09 -15.53 15.47
C TYR A 13 -10.69 -15.80 14.09
N LEU A 14 -11.84 -15.16 13.82
CA LEU A 14 -12.38 -15.06 12.47
C LEU A 14 -11.78 -13.82 11.79
N VAL A 15 -10.90 -14.05 10.83
CA VAL A 15 -10.19 -12.98 10.10
C VAL A 15 -10.82 -12.81 8.73
N THR A 16 -11.39 -11.64 8.46
CA THR A 16 -11.85 -11.29 7.11
C THR A 16 -10.78 -10.47 6.40
N VAL A 17 -10.22 -11.02 5.33
CA VAL A 17 -9.25 -10.34 4.47
C VAL A 17 -10.00 -9.60 3.37
N CYS A 18 -9.90 -8.28 3.44
CA CYS A 18 -10.43 -7.34 2.46
C CYS A 18 -9.30 -6.98 1.47
N THR A 19 -9.37 -7.44 0.22
CA THR A 19 -8.34 -7.19 -0.79
C THR A 19 -8.90 -7.30 -2.22
N GLU A 20 -8.06 -7.07 -3.23
CA GLU A 20 -8.46 -7.11 -4.64
C GLU A 20 -8.92 -8.51 -5.06
N GLN A 21 -9.81 -8.57 -6.05
CA GLN A 21 -10.41 -9.83 -6.50
C GLN A 21 -9.38 -10.86 -6.97
N ARG A 22 -8.26 -10.42 -7.56
CA ARG A 22 -7.19 -11.31 -8.05
C ARG A 22 -6.56 -12.17 -6.95
N TYR A 23 -6.55 -11.70 -5.70
CA TYR A 23 -6.00 -12.43 -4.56
C TYR A 23 -6.99 -13.44 -3.95
N LYS A 24 -8.21 -13.55 -4.47
CA LYS A 24 -9.24 -14.44 -3.93
C LYS A 24 -8.78 -15.91 -3.82
N SER A 25 -8.15 -16.45 -4.86
CA SER A 25 -7.65 -17.83 -4.88
C SER A 25 -6.57 -18.03 -3.82
N PHE A 26 -5.63 -17.08 -3.72
CA PHE A 26 -4.57 -17.07 -2.74
C PHE A 26 -5.10 -17.04 -1.30
N VAL A 27 -6.03 -16.14 -0.99
CA VAL A 27 -6.63 -16.05 0.35
C VAL A 27 -7.39 -17.33 0.72
N ARG A 28 -8.14 -17.90 -0.23
CA ARG A 28 -8.86 -19.17 -0.03
C ARG A 28 -7.92 -20.37 0.14
N GLY A 29 -6.79 -20.40 -0.56
CA GLY A 29 -5.78 -21.44 -0.37
C GLY A 29 -5.22 -21.46 1.05
N LEU A 30 -5.21 -20.30 1.71
CA LEU A 30 -4.71 -20.12 3.07
C LEU A 30 -5.80 -20.21 4.15
N SER A 31 -7.07 -20.45 3.78
CA SER A 31 -8.17 -20.49 4.74
C SER A 31 -8.32 -21.82 5.49
N GLN A 32 -7.44 -22.78 5.23
CA GLN A 32 -7.40 -24.06 5.95
C GLN A 32 -6.69 -23.87 7.29
N VAL A 33 -7.46 -23.56 8.32
CA VAL A 33 -7.00 -23.33 9.70
C VAL A 33 -7.74 -24.25 10.65
N SER A 34 -7.11 -24.66 11.75
CA SER A 34 -7.66 -25.68 12.65
C SER A 34 -8.61 -25.13 13.72
N LYS A 35 -8.49 -23.85 14.07
CA LYS A 35 -9.27 -23.21 15.16
C LYS A 35 -10.21 -22.11 14.70
N GLY A 36 -9.63 -21.04 14.15
CA GLY A 36 -10.38 -19.87 13.70
C GLY A 36 -10.95 -20.02 12.29
N GLY A 37 -11.00 -18.90 11.58
CA GLY A 37 -11.40 -18.91 10.16
C GLY A 37 -10.80 -17.75 9.41
N ILE A 38 -10.58 -17.93 8.10
CA ILE A 38 -10.16 -16.85 7.21
C ILE A 38 -11.20 -16.70 6.09
N GLN A 39 -11.75 -15.50 5.95
CA GLN A 39 -12.72 -15.16 4.92
C GLN A 39 -12.15 -14.13 3.95
N PHE A 40 -12.69 -14.13 2.73
CA PHE A 40 -12.33 -13.17 1.70
C PHE A 40 -13.49 -12.22 1.42
N ARG A 41 -13.18 -10.92 1.28
CA ARG A 41 -14.09 -9.90 0.76
C ARG A 41 -13.38 -9.03 -0.29
N PRO A 42 -14.00 -8.79 -1.44
CA PRO A 42 -13.41 -7.93 -2.47
C PRO A 42 -13.60 -6.45 -2.08
N ILE A 43 -12.56 -5.64 -2.26
CA ILE A 43 -12.63 -4.18 -2.05
C ILE A 43 -12.51 -3.37 -3.35
N GLY A 44 -12.64 -4.03 -4.51
CA GLY A 44 -12.40 -3.40 -5.81
C GLY A 44 -10.92 -3.10 -6.04
N GLY A 45 -10.62 -2.30 -7.07
CA GLY A 45 -9.26 -1.95 -7.47
C GLY A 45 -8.58 -2.99 -8.37
N ASP A 46 -7.57 -2.51 -9.10
CA ASP A 46 -6.55 -3.32 -9.76
C ASP A 46 -5.20 -2.58 -9.71
N THR A 47 -4.88 -2.13 -8.50
CA THR A 47 -3.61 -1.50 -8.13
C THR A 47 -2.43 -2.39 -8.54
N THR A 48 -2.58 -3.72 -8.45
CA THR A 48 -1.53 -4.64 -8.89
C THR A 48 -1.22 -4.50 -10.39
N THR A 49 -2.23 -4.40 -11.26
CA THR A 49 -1.99 -4.16 -12.69
C THR A 49 -1.29 -2.83 -12.95
N ARG A 50 -1.62 -1.78 -12.18
CA ARG A 50 -0.93 -0.48 -12.27
C ARG A 50 0.52 -0.55 -11.80
N ILE A 51 0.80 -1.32 -10.75
CA ILE A 51 2.16 -1.55 -10.25
C ILE A 51 2.98 -2.39 -11.24
N GLU A 52 2.34 -3.28 -12.00
CA GLU A 52 2.96 -4.10 -13.04
C GLU A 52 3.33 -3.29 -14.30
N GLU A 53 2.88 -2.05 -14.44
CA GLU A 53 3.23 -1.19 -15.58
C GLU A 53 4.74 -0.86 -15.60
N PRO A 54 5.39 -0.81 -16.79
CA PRO A 54 6.83 -0.56 -16.89
C PRO A 54 7.30 0.72 -16.20
N VAL A 55 6.46 1.76 -16.19
CA VAL A 55 6.75 3.04 -15.50
C VAL A 55 6.75 2.86 -13.99
N ALA A 56 5.81 2.10 -13.44
CA ALA A 56 5.77 1.79 -12.01
C ALA A 56 6.95 0.89 -11.60
N GLN A 57 7.33 -0.08 -12.43
CA GLN A 57 8.53 -0.90 -12.23
C GLN A 57 9.81 -0.07 -12.26
N TRP A 58 9.92 0.87 -13.20
CA TRP A 58 11.04 1.81 -13.25
C TRP A 58 11.08 2.70 -12.00
N ALA A 59 9.95 3.26 -11.58
CA ALA A 59 9.86 4.05 -10.35
C ALA A 59 10.26 3.23 -9.10
N MET A 60 9.87 1.96 -9.00
CA MET A 60 10.29 1.06 -7.93
C MET A 60 11.79 0.76 -7.92
N SER A 61 12.44 0.81 -9.08
CA SER A 61 13.90 0.66 -9.18
C SER A 61 14.67 1.91 -8.74
N CYS A 62 14.01 3.06 -8.66
CA CYS A 62 14.60 4.29 -8.16
C CYS A 62 14.59 4.28 -6.63
N HIS A 63 15.77 4.23 -6.02
CA HIS A 63 15.90 4.14 -4.57
C HIS A 63 15.81 5.49 -3.84
N THR A 64 15.40 6.58 -4.47
CA THR A 64 15.39 7.90 -3.83
C THR A 64 14.22 8.05 -2.85
N GLU A 65 14.43 8.76 -1.74
CA GLU A 65 13.40 9.04 -0.73
C GLU A 65 12.18 9.75 -1.35
N PHE A 66 12.44 10.74 -2.22
CA PHE A 66 11.40 11.43 -2.96
C PHE A 66 10.53 10.47 -3.80
N MET A 67 11.15 9.52 -4.52
CA MET A 67 10.37 8.57 -5.32
C MET A 67 9.55 7.64 -4.42
N GLN A 68 10.09 7.20 -3.29
CA GLN A 68 9.35 6.41 -2.32
C GLN A 68 8.14 7.19 -1.78
N MET A 69 8.29 8.47 -1.44
CA MET A 69 7.17 9.32 -1.03
C MET A 69 6.10 9.44 -2.10
N VAL A 70 6.49 9.72 -3.35
CA VAL A 70 5.54 9.82 -4.48
C VAL A 70 4.81 8.51 -4.67
N MET A 71 5.53 7.38 -4.66
CA MET A 71 4.96 6.05 -4.78
C MET A 71 3.95 5.75 -3.67
N LEU A 72 4.27 6.11 -2.41
CA LEU A 72 3.37 5.92 -1.28
C LEU A 72 2.10 6.77 -1.43
N GLY A 73 2.23 8.04 -1.80
CA GLY A 73 1.09 8.94 -2.02
C GLY A 73 0.21 8.48 -3.19
N SER A 74 0.82 8.02 -4.29
CA SER A 74 0.09 7.43 -5.42
C SER A 74 -0.63 6.16 -5.00
N ALA A 75 0.02 5.25 -4.28
CA ALA A 75 -0.61 4.02 -3.80
C ALA A 75 -1.81 4.33 -2.89
N GLU A 76 -1.67 5.27 -1.96
CA GLU A 76 -2.78 5.71 -1.10
C GLU A 76 -3.96 6.26 -1.92
N ALA A 77 -3.70 7.11 -2.91
CA ALA A 77 -4.72 7.66 -3.80
C ALA A 77 -5.43 6.57 -4.63
N GLU A 78 -4.73 5.52 -5.04
CA GLU A 78 -5.33 4.37 -5.73
C GLU A 78 -6.27 3.59 -4.81
N PHE A 79 -5.84 3.32 -3.58
CA PHE A 79 -6.66 2.58 -2.62
C PHE A 79 -7.91 3.36 -2.19
N MET A 80 -7.94 4.69 -2.31
CA MET A 80 -9.13 5.49 -1.99
C MET A 80 -10.37 5.09 -2.78
N GLN A 81 -10.22 4.54 -3.99
CA GLN A 81 -11.35 4.03 -4.76
C GLN A 81 -12.03 2.83 -4.09
N SER A 82 -11.32 2.12 -3.20
CA SER A 82 -11.83 1.00 -2.41
C SER A 82 -12.58 1.43 -1.15
N GLU A 83 -12.55 2.72 -0.78
CA GLU A 83 -13.19 3.23 0.45
C GLU A 83 -14.66 2.81 0.59
N PRO A 84 -15.53 2.96 -0.42
CA PRO A 84 -16.94 2.63 -0.27
C PRO A 84 -17.18 1.14 0.00
N ALA A 85 -16.37 0.28 -0.61
CA ALA A 85 -16.45 -1.16 -0.41
C ALA A 85 -15.99 -1.54 1.00
N VAL A 86 -14.91 -0.94 1.50
CA VAL A 86 -14.40 -1.18 2.85
C VAL A 86 -15.43 -0.73 3.89
N VAL A 87 -16.00 0.48 3.74
CA VAL A 87 -17.04 0.99 4.63
C VAL A 87 -18.27 0.08 4.61
N HIS A 88 -18.73 -0.33 3.42
CA HIS A 88 -19.85 -1.26 3.28
C HIS A 88 -19.62 -2.57 4.04
N TRP A 89 -18.43 -3.17 3.88
CA TRP A 89 -18.10 -4.41 4.59
C TRP A 89 -17.99 -4.20 6.10
N ALA A 90 -17.37 -3.11 6.56
CA ALA A 90 -17.26 -2.79 7.98
C ALA A 90 -18.64 -2.56 8.63
N GLN A 91 -19.55 -1.88 7.95
CA GLN A 91 -20.94 -1.68 8.41
C GLN A 91 -21.70 -3.00 8.52
N THR A 92 -21.55 -3.87 7.51
CA THR A 92 -22.27 -5.14 7.42
C THR A 92 -21.76 -6.16 8.44
N MET A 93 -20.44 -6.25 8.61
CA MET A 93 -19.81 -7.28 9.44
C MET A 93 -19.61 -6.83 10.90
N ARG A 94 -19.54 -5.52 11.16
CA ARG A 94 -19.27 -4.96 12.49
C ARG A 94 -18.07 -5.65 13.19
N PRO A 95 -16.87 -5.64 12.60
CA PRO A 95 -15.71 -6.29 13.21
C PRO A 95 -15.33 -5.63 14.54
N ASP A 96 -14.78 -6.43 15.47
CA ASP A 96 -14.30 -5.94 16.77
C ASP A 96 -13.06 -5.04 16.65
N CYS A 97 -12.28 -5.24 15.58
CA CYS A 97 -11.10 -4.45 15.26
C CYS A 97 -10.81 -4.51 13.75
N LEU A 98 -10.29 -3.40 13.20
CA LEU A 98 -9.81 -3.30 11.83
C LEU A 98 -8.28 -3.20 11.82
N VAL A 99 -7.64 -4.19 11.19
CA VAL A 99 -6.19 -4.18 10.97
C VAL A 99 -5.92 -3.71 9.55
N PHE A 100 -5.08 -2.68 9.38
CA PHE A 100 -4.80 -2.08 8.07
C PHE A 100 -3.29 -2.03 7.78
N GLY A 101 -2.93 -2.17 6.50
CA GLY A 101 -1.57 -1.90 6.04
C GLY A 101 -1.36 -0.40 5.79
N PHE A 102 -0.11 0.05 5.77
CA PHE A 102 0.28 1.47 5.68
C PHE A 102 -0.49 2.28 4.62
N THR A 103 -0.69 1.74 3.41
CA THR A 103 -1.36 2.46 2.30
C THR A 103 -2.87 2.63 2.47
N MET A 104 -3.48 2.03 3.50
CA MET A 104 -4.92 2.11 3.77
C MET A 104 -5.24 2.95 5.03
N GLY A 105 -4.26 3.68 5.57
CA GLY A 105 -4.41 4.43 6.81
C GLY A 105 -5.59 5.40 6.80
N SER A 106 -5.71 6.20 5.76
CA SER A 106 -6.79 7.19 5.65
C SER A 106 -8.19 6.54 5.57
N ILE A 107 -8.33 5.41 4.86
CA ILE A 107 -9.61 4.66 4.81
C ILE A 107 -9.95 4.05 6.18
N ALA A 108 -8.95 3.50 6.87
CA ALA A 108 -9.13 2.96 8.21
C ALA A 108 -9.59 4.03 9.21
N LEU A 109 -9.04 5.25 9.12
CA LEU A 109 -9.48 6.40 9.90
C LEU A 109 -10.92 6.78 9.59
N THR A 110 -11.31 6.85 8.31
CA THR A 110 -12.71 7.12 7.92
C THR A 110 -13.67 6.08 8.51
N VAL A 111 -13.33 4.79 8.45
CA VAL A 111 -14.14 3.72 9.05
C VAL A 111 -14.22 3.86 10.58
N HIS A 112 -13.10 4.18 11.24
CA HIS A 112 -13.04 4.41 12.67
C HIS A 112 -13.96 5.55 13.10
N GLU A 113 -13.85 6.71 12.43
CA GLU A 113 -14.66 7.89 12.72
C GLU A 113 -16.15 7.64 12.48
N ALA A 114 -16.49 6.94 11.39
CA ALA A 114 -17.88 6.67 11.03
C ALA A 114 -18.55 5.60 11.91
N LEU A 115 -17.82 4.57 12.32
CA LEU A 115 -18.41 3.36 12.94
C LEU A 115 -17.94 3.08 14.37
N GLY A 116 -16.93 3.81 14.87
CA GLY A 116 -16.34 3.61 16.20
C GLY A 116 -15.54 2.31 16.33
N ILE A 117 -15.12 1.69 15.22
CA ILE A 117 -14.39 0.41 15.22
C ILE A 117 -12.91 0.67 15.55
N PRO A 118 -12.32 0.03 16.57
CA PRO A 118 -10.90 0.16 16.89
C PRO A 118 -9.99 -0.23 15.72
N ILE A 119 -8.94 0.56 15.45
CA ILE A 119 -8.00 0.32 14.35
C ILE A 119 -6.61 -0.04 14.85
N VAL A 120 -5.92 -0.93 14.13
CA VAL A 120 -4.53 -1.33 14.39
C VAL A 120 -3.73 -1.25 13.09
N GLY A 121 -2.69 -0.41 13.10
CA GLY A 121 -1.76 -0.31 11.96
C GLY A 121 -0.80 -1.50 11.94
N LEU A 122 -0.69 -2.16 10.79
CA LEU A 122 0.32 -3.17 10.51
C LEU A 122 1.43 -2.54 9.66
N ILE A 123 2.61 -2.39 10.27
CA ILE A 123 3.81 -1.91 9.59
C ILE A 123 4.72 -3.12 9.35
N LEU A 124 4.97 -3.43 8.08
CA LEU A 124 5.89 -4.49 7.67
C LEU A 124 7.31 -3.98 7.45
N GLN A 125 7.53 -2.66 7.56
CA GLN A 125 8.88 -2.11 7.55
C GLN A 125 9.61 -2.62 8.78
N PRO A 126 10.83 -3.18 8.62
CA PRO A 126 11.60 -3.63 9.76
C PRO A 126 11.88 -2.43 10.66
N THR A 127 11.31 -2.43 11.86
CA THR A 127 11.65 -1.49 12.91
C THR A 127 12.96 -1.95 13.55
N CYS A 128 14.03 -2.08 12.76
CA CYS A 128 15.32 -2.47 13.32
C CYS A 128 15.86 -1.31 14.14
N ILE A 129 15.83 -1.47 15.47
CA ILE A 129 16.97 -1.04 16.27
C ILE A 129 18.16 -1.81 15.70
N PRO A 130 19.19 -1.13 15.17
CA PRO A 130 20.31 -1.79 14.51
C PRO A 130 20.92 -2.87 15.42
N SER A 131 21.22 -4.05 14.87
CA SER A 131 21.86 -5.16 15.60
C SER A 131 22.84 -5.90 14.69
N ALA A 132 23.66 -6.79 15.26
CA ALA A 132 24.60 -7.61 14.48
C ALA A 132 23.90 -8.51 13.44
N ALA A 133 22.67 -8.95 13.72
CA ALA A 133 21.87 -9.77 12.81
C ALA A 133 21.05 -8.92 11.81
N TYR A 134 20.81 -7.65 12.14
CA TYR A 134 20.04 -6.70 11.33
C TYR A 134 20.81 -5.38 11.25
N PRO A 135 21.76 -5.26 10.31
CA PRO A 135 22.51 -4.02 10.17
C PRO A 135 21.54 -2.85 9.95
N PRO A 136 21.93 -1.63 10.37
CA PRO A 136 21.10 -0.45 10.15
C PRO A 136 20.75 -0.34 8.67
N VAL A 137 19.52 0.12 8.37
CA VAL A 137 19.16 0.50 7.01
C VAL A 137 20.21 1.51 6.55
N VAL A 138 21.00 1.13 5.55
CA VAL A 138 21.98 2.04 4.96
C VAL A 138 21.15 3.21 4.44
N PRO A 139 21.43 4.45 4.88
CA PRO A 139 20.70 5.61 4.39
C PRO A 139 20.75 5.58 2.87
N ILE A 140 19.59 5.80 2.26
CA ILE A 140 19.51 6.00 0.82
C ILE A 140 20.55 7.06 0.45
N GLU A 141 21.48 6.72 -0.45
CA GLU A 141 22.48 7.68 -0.91
C GLU A 141 21.76 8.80 -1.67
N THR A 142 21.46 9.88 -0.96
CA THR A 142 20.77 11.05 -1.49
C THR A 142 21.63 11.85 -2.48
N HIS A 143 22.95 11.62 -2.55
CA HIS A 143 23.87 12.56 -3.18
C HIS A 143 24.45 12.19 -4.55
N HIS A 144 23.92 11.19 -5.26
CA HIS A 144 24.51 10.78 -6.55
C HIS A 144 23.84 11.34 -7.80
N LEU A 145 22.75 12.10 -7.66
CA LEU A 145 22.07 12.74 -8.79
C LEU A 145 21.83 14.22 -8.48
N PRO A 146 22.80 15.13 -8.77
CA PRO A 146 22.66 16.57 -8.54
C PRO A 146 21.48 17.21 -9.30
N LEU A 147 20.92 16.50 -10.28
CA LEU A 147 19.69 16.87 -10.98
C LEU A 147 18.43 16.57 -10.15
N LEU A 148 18.43 15.48 -9.38
CA LEU A 148 17.33 15.07 -8.51
C LEU A 148 17.30 15.91 -7.22
N ASP A 149 18.45 16.26 -6.65
CA ASP A 149 18.52 17.19 -5.51
C ASP A 149 17.99 18.59 -5.88
N ARG A 150 18.32 19.06 -7.09
CA ARG A 150 17.78 20.32 -7.64
C ARG A 150 16.29 20.22 -8.00
N LEU A 151 15.81 19.02 -8.34
CA LEU A 151 14.39 18.77 -8.51
C LEU A 151 13.72 18.79 -7.14
N GLU A 152 14.23 18.09 -6.13
CA GLU A 152 13.67 18.06 -4.77
C GLU A 152 13.53 19.47 -4.17
N GLU A 153 14.56 20.33 -4.27
CA GLU A 153 14.50 21.74 -3.85
C GLU A 153 13.44 22.56 -4.60
N ARG A 154 13.19 22.25 -5.89
CA ARG A 154 12.15 22.92 -6.69
C ARG A 154 10.76 22.31 -6.48
N PHE A 155 10.68 21.03 -6.13
CA PHE A 155 9.46 20.23 -6.11
C PHE A 155 8.69 20.29 -4.79
N CYS A 156 9.30 20.84 -3.73
CA CYS A 156 8.62 21.27 -2.51
C CYS A 156 7.67 22.49 -2.69
N THR A 157 7.47 22.97 -3.93
CA THR A 157 6.49 24.02 -4.24
C THR A 157 5.23 23.44 -4.89
N HIS A 158 4.05 23.92 -4.51
CA HIS A 158 2.74 23.42 -4.99
C HIS A 158 2.60 23.32 -6.53
N SER A 159 3.34 24.13 -7.30
CA SER A 159 3.30 24.10 -8.78
C SER A 159 4.01 22.90 -9.42
N ALA A 160 4.97 22.31 -8.72
CA ALA A 160 5.71 21.17 -9.22
C ALA A 160 4.94 19.86 -9.04
N HIS A 161 4.12 19.76 -7.99
CA HIS A 161 3.24 18.62 -7.76
C HIS A 161 2.17 18.47 -8.86
N SER A 162 1.62 19.59 -9.36
CA SER A 162 0.71 19.54 -10.52
C SER A 162 1.44 19.21 -11.82
N THR A 163 2.69 19.65 -11.99
CA THR A 163 3.52 19.32 -13.17
C THR A 163 3.92 17.84 -13.17
N LEU A 164 4.33 17.28 -12.02
CA LEU A 164 4.64 15.85 -11.88
C LEU A 164 3.39 14.99 -12.08
N LYS A 165 2.28 15.36 -11.44
CA LYS A 165 1.00 14.72 -11.66
C LYS A 165 0.61 14.77 -13.13
N ASN A 166 0.76 15.92 -13.80
CA ASN A 166 0.54 16.03 -15.23
C ASN A 166 1.54 15.21 -16.06
N VAL A 167 2.79 15.02 -15.64
CA VAL A 167 3.74 14.16 -16.37
C VAL A 167 3.44 12.68 -16.15
N ILE A 168 2.95 12.29 -14.98
CA ILE A 168 2.48 10.93 -14.70
C ILE A 168 1.19 10.68 -15.50
N ASP A 169 0.21 11.57 -15.37
CA ASP A 169 -1.11 11.49 -16.02
C ASP A 169 -1.03 11.64 -17.56
N ASN A 170 -0.13 12.48 -18.09
CA ASN A 170 0.05 12.69 -19.54
C ASN A 170 1.19 11.87 -20.16
N GLY A 171 2.19 11.43 -19.38
CA GLY A 171 3.23 10.50 -19.81
C GLY A 171 2.69 9.08 -20.05
N LEU A 172 1.57 8.76 -19.40
CA LEU A 172 0.67 7.65 -19.74
C LEU A 172 0.08 7.73 -21.17
N GLY A 173 0.10 8.90 -21.82
CA GLY A 173 -0.47 9.11 -23.17
C GLY A 173 0.54 9.30 -24.31
N LEU A 174 1.80 9.57 -24.00
CA LEU A 174 2.85 9.71 -25.01
C LEU A 174 3.75 8.49 -24.97
N GLY A 175 3.44 7.54 -25.87
CA GLY A 175 4.32 6.44 -26.21
C GLY A 175 5.73 6.95 -26.44
N LEU A 176 6.61 6.68 -25.48
CA LEU A 176 8.04 6.63 -25.71
C LEU A 176 8.28 5.44 -26.63
N ILE A 177 8.23 5.73 -27.92
CA ILE A 177 8.91 4.98 -28.97
C ILE A 177 10.35 4.83 -28.51
N ALA A 178 10.70 3.65 -27.98
CA ALA A 178 12.08 3.24 -27.86
C ALA A 178 12.63 3.09 -29.29
N PRO A 179 13.73 3.75 -29.66
CA PRO A 179 14.49 3.30 -30.82
C PRO A 179 15.18 1.98 -30.43
N LEU A 180 15.03 1.01 -31.33
CA LEU A 180 15.81 -0.24 -31.35
C LEU A 180 17.32 0.02 -31.29
#